data_AF-A0A0F9UD43-F1
#
_entry.id   AF-A0A0F9UD43-F1
#
_cell.length_a   1.000
_cell.length_b   1.000
_cell.length_c   1.000
_cell.angle_alpha   90.00
_cell.angle_beta   90.00
_cell.angle_gamma   90.00
#
_symmetry.space_group_name_H-M   'P 1'
#
loop_
_entity.id
_entity.type
_entity.pdbx_description
1 polymer ?
#
loop_
_entity_poly.entity_id
_entity_poly.type
_entity_poly.pdbx_seq_one_letter_code
_entity_poly.pdbx_strand_id
1 'polypeptide(L)'
;MNLKPAFETSKNVRDLSAAWIKGLAMVPAVTPELAKQLTVEGAVSLVAPGAMLAKAIQLEALDTTSKALKVLFFCQDTISIMDGGRWINLAADFLELGHGLELFSIGHTEFKSSGEPLAQCLGLKPLQVISAADAENLHWDMVIWVHPKLEGREDQHLANLAASLHAGGVPVYGVMYNELDAVTQSYCMSPTGYMFEWIDAPMHIADMSERSVNRHGISLNGMGIEGGWGAVITRLGSAAITPSALEVEAVATAAVLESLLGIQGGNWSFGATVPGVRFGKVVPVGLHGNVAVDPQTGVLYKHCHLTGTLKQVGHLPQDETAYPPCLKFHLVPWSARLYLLALYEVPREDGKHRQVLELLNKSSEVGLVEAGIALARAHELSGTSSSTHAANQIYERLSTSHYMAAYAIAHQRLEEGQYSAAVPLFLVAADAGYPAAISDLGVLMIENERTSIGVSLLMEAAGLGDAEASFRLGEHKLSQSLFNDALGHLRDAWSHGHVQALEVAEWLCNEMLAQGLGSRGKLKRELKDIDAFNRKLERYRQEEIG
;
A
#
# COMPACT_ATOMS: atom_id res chain seq x y z
N MET A 1 11.61 -38.98 -1.28
CA MET A 1 11.27 -39.17 -2.71
C MET A 1 12.23 -38.33 -3.53
N ASN A 2 12.75 -38.76 -4.70
CA ASN A 2 13.59 -37.87 -5.48
C ASN A 2 12.75 -36.85 -6.25
N LEU A 3 12.74 -35.59 -5.80
CA LEU A 3 12.00 -34.49 -6.42
C LEU A 3 12.91 -33.41 -7.03
N LYS A 4 14.23 -33.60 -6.97
CA LYS A 4 15.19 -32.63 -7.47
C LYS A 4 15.04 -32.31 -8.96
N PRO A 5 14.85 -33.29 -9.88
CA PRO A 5 14.59 -32.99 -11.28
C PRO A 5 13.32 -32.15 -11.47
N ALA A 6 12.28 -32.41 -10.68
CA ALA A 6 11.04 -31.64 -10.74
C ALA A 6 11.24 -30.21 -10.22
N PHE A 7 11.97 -30.03 -9.11
CA PHE A 7 12.28 -28.72 -8.54
C PHE A 7 13.11 -27.85 -9.50
N GLU A 8 14.10 -28.42 -10.17
CA GLU A 8 14.96 -27.70 -11.12
C GLU A 8 14.20 -27.26 -12.38
N THR A 9 13.29 -28.10 -12.88
CA THR A 9 12.61 -27.90 -14.17
C THR A 9 11.24 -27.21 -14.09
N SER A 10 10.59 -27.24 -12.93
CA SER A 10 9.27 -26.63 -12.75
C SER A 10 9.31 -25.12 -12.92
N LYS A 11 8.35 -24.56 -13.67
CA LYS A 11 8.28 -23.11 -13.90
C LYS A 11 7.74 -22.36 -12.69
N ASN A 12 6.83 -23.00 -11.95
CA ASN A 12 6.19 -22.43 -10.77
C ASN A 12 5.86 -23.53 -9.74
N VAL A 13 5.29 -23.13 -8.60
CA VAL A 13 4.87 -24.06 -7.55
C VAL A 13 3.80 -25.05 -8.02
N ARG A 14 2.91 -24.66 -8.95
CA ARG A 14 1.85 -25.52 -9.46
C ARG A 14 2.41 -26.72 -10.24
N ASP A 15 3.40 -26.47 -11.10
CA ASP A 15 4.11 -27.51 -11.84
C ASP A 15 4.82 -28.48 -10.86
N LEU A 16 5.46 -27.92 -9.84
CA LEU A 16 6.15 -28.69 -8.81
C LEU A 16 5.17 -29.55 -7.99
N SER A 17 4.02 -29.00 -7.60
CA SER A 17 2.97 -29.72 -6.90
C SER A 17 2.38 -30.85 -7.75
N ALA A 18 2.18 -30.64 -9.05
CA ALA A 18 1.72 -31.68 -9.95
C ALA A 18 2.74 -32.83 -10.10
N ALA A 19 4.04 -32.51 -10.15
CA ALA A 19 5.11 -33.50 -10.16
C ALA A 19 5.18 -34.27 -8.83
N TRP A 20 5.06 -33.56 -7.70
CA TRP A 20 5.03 -34.17 -6.37
C TRP A 20 3.86 -35.15 -6.21
N ILE A 21 2.64 -34.77 -6.62
CA ILE A 21 1.46 -35.65 -6.58
C ILE A 21 1.71 -36.94 -7.39
N LYS A 22 2.31 -36.84 -8.58
CA LYS A 22 2.68 -38.03 -9.38
C LYS A 22 3.68 -38.91 -8.64
N GLY A 23 4.64 -38.31 -7.96
CA GLY A 23 5.62 -39.02 -7.15
C GLY A 23 5.00 -39.72 -5.93
N LEU A 24 3.95 -39.15 -5.31
CA LEU A 24 3.26 -39.76 -4.17
C LEU A 24 2.71 -41.15 -4.48
N ALA A 25 2.20 -41.36 -5.70
CA ALA A 25 1.70 -42.67 -6.14
C ALA A 25 2.77 -43.77 -6.12
N MET A 26 4.06 -43.40 -6.11
CA MET A 26 5.19 -44.33 -6.08
C MET A 26 5.67 -44.61 -4.65
N VAL A 27 5.09 -43.97 -3.62
CA VAL A 27 5.45 -44.18 -2.22
C VAL A 27 4.59 -45.32 -1.65
N PRO A 28 5.18 -46.46 -1.26
CA PRO A 28 4.41 -47.64 -0.82
C PRO A 28 3.49 -47.41 0.38
N ALA A 29 3.84 -46.44 1.24
CA ALA A 29 3.05 -46.11 2.42
C ALA A 29 1.78 -45.30 2.11
N VAL A 30 1.72 -44.63 0.95
CA VAL A 30 0.62 -43.74 0.58
C VAL A 30 -0.49 -44.54 -0.11
N THR A 31 -1.68 -44.58 0.48
CA THR A 31 -2.82 -45.29 -0.12
C THR A 31 -3.45 -44.49 -1.26
N PRO A 32 -4.08 -45.16 -2.26
CA PRO A 32 -4.81 -44.47 -3.32
C PRO A 32 -5.92 -43.53 -2.81
N GLU A 33 -6.55 -43.86 -1.68
CA GLU A 33 -7.57 -43.04 -1.04
C GLU A 33 -6.99 -41.75 -0.46
N LEU A 34 -5.79 -41.82 0.14
CA LEU A 34 -5.09 -40.66 0.71
C LEU A 34 -4.58 -39.74 -0.41
N ALA A 35 -4.11 -40.31 -1.52
CA ALA A 35 -3.65 -39.56 -2.68
C ALA A 35 -4.79 -38.87 -3.47
N LYS A 36 -5.97 -39.51 -3.58
CA LYS A 36 -7.15 -38.95 -4.29
C LYS A 36 -7.71 -37.68 -3.65
N GLN A 37 -7.37 -37.40 -2.40
CA GLN A 37 -7.84 -36.21 -1.69
C GLN A 37 -7.05 -34.94 -2.05
N LEU A 38 -5.86 -35.06 -2.66
CA LEU A 38 -5.05 -33.90 -3.04
C LEU A 38 -5.34 -33.46 -4.47
N THR A 39 -5.93 -32.27 -4.60
CA THR A 39 -5.90 -31.52 -5.86
C THR A 39 -4.55 -30.80 -6.00
N VAL A 40 -4.18 -30.44 -7.23
CA VAL A 40 -2.97 -29.62 -7.47
C VAL A 40 -3.06 -28.30 -6.69
N GLU A 41 -4.22 -27.65 -6.69
CA GLU A 41 -4.44 -26.40 -5.95
C GLU A 41 -4.26 -26.58 -4.43
N GLY A 42 -4.80 -27.66 -3.87
CA GLY A 42 -4.61 -27.98 -2.44
C GLY A 42 -3.15 -28.31 -2.09
N ALA A 43 -2.40 -28.89 -3.03
CA ALA A 43 -1.00 -29.24 -2.85
C ALA A 43 -0.03 -28.05 -2.95
N VAL A 44 -0.43 -26.92 -3.56
CA VAL A 44 0.43 -25.74 -3.68
C VAL A 44 0.84 -25.22 -2.29
N SER A 45 -0.12 -25.06 -1.38
CA SER A 45 0.15 -24.59 -0.01
C SER A 45 0.97 -25.57 0.82
N LEU A 46 0.95 -26.86 0.49
CA LEU A 46 1.78 -27.87 1.15
C LEU A 46 3.21 -27.85 0.61
N VAL A 47 3.39 -27.70 -0.70
CA VAL A 47 4.72 -27.78 -1.34
C VAL A 47 5.52 -26.49 -1.20
N ALA A 48 4.86 -25.32 -1.18
CA ALA A 48 5.52 -24.02 -1.20
C ALA A 48 6.54 -23.83 -0.06
N PRO A 49 6.28 -24.19 1.21
CA PRO A 49 7.25 -23.98 2.29
C PRO A 49 8.56 -24.74 2.12
N GLY A 50 8.50 -26.00 1.70
CA GLY A 50 9.71 -26.78 1.41
C GLY A 50 10.46 -26.26 0.18
N ALA A 51 9.74 -25.84 -0.86
CA ALA A 51 10.35 -25.29 -2.08
C ALA A 51 11.06 -23.94 -1.80
N MET A 52 10.47 -23.12 -0.93
CA MET A 52 11.05 -21.87 -0.46
C MET A 52 12.36 -22.12 0.30
N LEU A 53 12.38 -23.04 1.28
CA LEU A 53 13.61 -23.36 2.02
C LEU A 53 14.69 -23.92 1.08
N ALA A 54 14.30 -24.82 0.16
CA ALA A 54 15.23 -25.36 -0.83
C ALA A 54 15.88 -24.26 -1.68
N LYS A 55 15.10 -23.24 -2.07
CA LYS A 55 15.62 -22.08 -2.81
C LYS A 55 16.61 -21.26 -1.98
N ALA A 56 16.32 -20.99 -0.71
CA ALA A 56 17.22 -20.26 0.18
C ALA A 56 18.56 -21.00 0.38
N ILE A 57 18.51 -22.32 0.63
CA ILE A 57 19.71 -23.17 0.75
C ILE A 57 20.58 -23.11 -0.53
N GLN A 58 19.96 -23.15 -1.71
CA GLN A 58 20.68 -23.02 -2.98
C GLN A 58 21.32 -21.64 -3.18
N LEU A 59 20.65 -20.56 -2.77
CA LEU A 59 21.16 -19.19 -2.90
C LEU A 59 22.38 -18.97 -2.01
N GLU A 60 22.35 -19.49 -0.78
CA GLU A 60 23.46 -19.38 0.17
C GLU A 60 24.61 -20.35 -0.16
N ALA A 61 24.33 -21.40 -0.95
CA ALA A 61 25.29 -22.46 -1.28
C ALA A 61 25.84 -23.18 -0.03
N LEU A 62 24.95 -23.49 0.92
CA LEU A 62 25.31 -24.23 2.14
C LEU A 62 25.86 -25.63 1.82
N ASP A 63 26.75 -26.12 2.68
CA ASP A 63 27.26 -27.50 2.59
C ASP A 63 26.18 -28.50 3.03
N THR A 64 25.61 -29.18 2.04
CA THR A 64 24.55 -30.18 2.20
C THR A 64 25.08 -31.61 2.31
N THR A 65 26.40 -31.80 2.27
CA THR A 65 27.04 -33.12 2.11
C THR A 65 27.72 -33.63 3.36
N SER A 66 28.10 -32.76 4.30
CA SER A 66 28.89 -33.16 5.47
C SER A 66 28.07 -33.36 6.75
N LYS A 67 26.91 -32.71 6.87
CA LYS A 67 26.08 -32.71 8.07
C LYS A 67 24.62 -32.38 7.76
N ALA A 68 23.74 -32.65 8.73
CA ALA A 68 22.38 -32.12 8.68
C ALA A 68 22.43 -30.60 8.82
N LEU A 69 21.63 -29.90 8.03
CA LEU A 69 21.51 -28.44 8.14
C LEU A 69 20.54 -28.08 9.26
N LYS A 70 20.98 -27.20 10.15
CA LYS A 70 20.18 -26.70 11.26
C LYS A 70 19.61 -25.33 10.93
N VAL A 71 18.29 -25.26 10.74
CA VAL A 71 17.59 -24.07 10.24
C VAL A 71 16.57 -23.58 11.27
N LEU A 72 16.64 -22.28 11.58
CA LEU A 72 15.71 -21.61 12.49
C LEU A 72 14.65 -20.82 11.71
N PHE A 73 13.39 -20.97 12.07
CA PHE A 73 12.27 -20.27 11.47
C PHE A 73 11.69 -19.23 12.41
N PHE A 74 11.59 -17.98 11.93
CA PHE A 74 10.74 -16.94 12.51
C PHE A 74 9.46 -16.88 11.70
N CYS A 75 8.40 -17.50 12.21
CA CYS A 75 7.15 -17.61 11.50
C CYS A 75 5.97 -17.73 12.45
N GLN A 76 5.01 -16.83 12.29
CA GLN A 76 3.68 -16.90 12.92
C GLN A 76 2.57 -17.06 11.87
N ASP A 77 2.93 -17.16 10.58
CA ASP A 77 1.98 -17.39 9.51
C ASP A 77 1.43 -18.82 9.55
N THR A 78 0.10 -18.91 9.54
CA THR A 78 -0.66 -20.15 9.70
C THR A 78 -0.40 -21.18 8.59
N ILE A 79 -0.16 -20.73 7.35
CA ILE A 79 0.06 -21.64 6.21
C ILE A 79 1.41 -22.32 6.33
N SER A 80 2.43 -21.56 6.73
CA SER A 80 3.81 -22.02 6.86
C SER A 80 4.01 -23.06 7.96
N ILE A 81 3.34 -22.84 9.09
CA ILE A 81 3.40 -23.71 10.27
C ILE A 81 2.30 -24.77 10.28
N MET A 82 1.50 -24.84 9.22
CA MET A 82 0.44 -25.84 9.04
C MET A 82 0.99 -27.26 9.24
N ASP A 83 0.23 -28.09 9.93
CA ASP A 83 0.59 -29.45 10.34
C ASP A 83 1.88 -29.51 11.16
N GLY A 84 2.18 -28.45 11.92
CA GLY A 84 3.41 -28.30 12.71
C GLY A 84 4.64 -28.01 11.86
N GLY A 85 4.47 -27.42 10.66
CA GLY A 85 5.55 -27.10 9.73
C GLY A 85 6.18 -28.31 9.05
N ARG A 86 5.53 -29.48 9.11
CA ARG A 86 6.05 -30.74 8.54
C ARG A 86 6.45 -30.62 7.09
N TRP A 87 5.67 -29.87 6.31
CA TRP A 87 5.85 -29.73 4.87
C TRP A 87 7.15 -29.02 4.46
N ILE A 88 7.78 -28.26 5.37
CA ILE A 88 9.09 -27.64 5.14
C ILE A 88 10.16 -28.72 4.87
N ASN A 89 10.02 -29.92 5.45
CA ASN A 89 10.95 -31.03 5.23
C ASN A 89 11.03 -31.49 3.77
N LEU A 90 10.05 -31.15 2.91
CA LEU A 90 10.13 -31.46 1.49
C LEU A 90 11.35 -30.82 0.81
N ALA A 91 11.94 -29.79 1.42
CA ALA A 91 13.24 -29.24 0.99
C ALA A 91 14.34 -30.31 0.89
N ALA A 92 14.34 -31.31 1.78
CA ALA A 92 15.30 -32.41 1.74
C ALA A 92 15.13 -33.28 0.48
N ASP A 93 13.89 -33.51 0.06
CA ASP A 93 13.56 -34.26 -1.16
C ASP A 93 13.85 -33.45 -2.44
N PHE A 94 13.68 -32.11 -2.39
CA PHE A 94 14.00 -31.21 -3.52
C PHE A 94 15.50 -31.05 -3.76
N LEU A 95 16.32 -31.20 -2.73
CA LEU A 95 17.77 -31.01 -2.80
C LEU A 95 18.59 -32.31 -2.66
N GLU A 96 17.92 -33.44 -2.41
CA GLU A 96 18.56 -34.73 -2.10
C GLU A 96 19.53 -34.65 -0.90
N LEU A 97 19.08 -34.04 0.20
CA LEU A 97 19.91 -33.84 1.39
C LEU A 97 20.15 -35.19 2.11
N GLY A 98 21.31 -35.80 1.87
CA GLY A 98 21.65 -37.13 2.42
C GLY A 98 21.68 -37.19 3.95
N HIS A 99 22.04 -36.09 4.62
CA HIS A 99 22.05 -35.99 6.09
C HIS A 99 20.77 -35.35 6.67
N GLY A 100 19.85 -34.88 5.82
CA GLY A 100 18.57 -34.32 6.23
C GLY A 100 18.62 -32.89 6.78
N LEU A 101 17.53 -32.50 7.44
CA LEU A 101 17.30 -31.17 8.01
C LEU A 101 16.93 -31.28 9.48
N GLU A 102 17.42 -30.35 10.29
CA GLU A 102 16.97 -30.10 11.66
C GLU A 102 16.29 -28.73 11.71
N LEU A 103 14.97 -28.73 11.83
CA LEU A 103 14.15 -27.53 11.69
C LEU A 103 13.60 -27.09 13.04
N PHE A 104 13.74 -25.81 13.35
CA PHE A 104 13.35 -25.20 14.63
C PHE A 104 12.48 -23.96 14.41
N SER A 105 11.65 -23.60 15.38
CA SER A 105 10.90 -22.34 15.37
C SER A 105 10.84 -21.70 16.76
N ILE A 106 10.67 -20.36 16.78
CA ILE A 106 10.35 -19.62 18.01
C ILE A 106 8.84 -19.43 18.07
N GLY A 107 8.20 -20.15 18.99
CA GLY A 107 6.74 -20.20 19.08
C GLY A 107 6.10 -20.97 17.93
N HIS A 108 4.85 -21.38 18.13
CA HIS A 108 3.96 -21.83 17.06
C HIS A 108 2.52 -21.81 17.57
N THR A 109 1.58 -21.60 16.65
CA THR A 109 0.17 -21.95 16.83
C THR A 109 -0.10 -23.22 16.02
N GLU A 110 -0.67 -24.25 16.65
CA GLU A 110 -1.04 -25.46 15.91
C GLU A 110 -2.23 -25.18 15.00
N PHE A 111 -2.00 -25.28 13.68
CA PHE A 111 -3.05 -25.33 12.67
C PHE A 111 -2.97 -26.65 11.92
N LYS A 112 -4.03 -27.46 12.02
CA LYS A 112 -4.09 -28.79 11.41
C LYS A 112 -4.96 -28.76 10.16
N SER A 113 -4.45 -29.36 9.10
CA SER A 113 -5.10 -29.49 7.81
C SER A 113 -5.56 -30.92 7.55
N SER A 114 -6.35 -31.13 6.49
CA SER A 114 -6.64 -32.47 5.98
C SER A 114 -5.40 -33.21 5.46
N GLY A 115 -4.28 -32.52 5.26
CA GLY A 115 -3.00 -33.08 4.84
C GLY A 115 -2.16 -33.71 5.96
N GLU A 116 -2.46 -33.46 7.24
CA GLU A 116 -1.66 -33.97 8.37
C GLU A 116 -1.43 -35.49 8.32
N PRO A 117 -2.45 -36.35 8.03
CA PRO A 117 -2.24 -37.79 7.96
C PRO A 117 -1.27 -38.19 6.85
N LEU A 118 -1.27 -37.46 5.72
CA LEU A 118 -0.31 -37.68 4.64
C LEU A 118 1.10 -37.27 5.06
N ALA A 119 1.27 -36.13 5.72
CA ALA A 119 2.58 -35.70 6.22
C ALA A 119 3.19 -36.74 7.20
N GLN A 120 2.36 -37.31 8.07
CA GLN A 120 2.77 -38.37 9.00
C GLN A 120 3.13 -39.66 8.26
N CYS A 121 2.34 -40.06 7.27
CA CYS A 121 2.60 -41.22 6.42
C CYS A 121 3.94 -41.10 5.66
N LEU A 122 4.27 -39.89 5.21
CA LEU A 122 5.55 -39.56 4.57
C LEU A 122 6.73 -39.46 5.56
N GLY A 123 6.47 -39.56 6.87
CA GLY A 123 7.51 -39.48 7.90
C GLY A 123 8.08 -38.07 8.11
N LEU A 124 7.37 -37.02 7.65
CA LEU A 124 7.82 -35.64 7.80
C LEU A 124 7.75 -35.21 9.27
N LYS A 125 8.84 -34.67 9.81
CA LYS A 125 8.96 -34.27 11.22
C LYS A 125 8.41 -32.85 11.43
N PRO A 126 7.74 -32.55 12.55
CA PRO A 126 7.33 -31.18 12.84
C PRO A 126 8.55 -30.32 13.22
N LEU A 127 8.37 -29.01 13.21
CA LEU A 127 9.34 -28.05 13.75
C LEU A 127 9.56 -28.29 15.24
N GLN A 128 10.82 -28.18 15.67
CA GLN A 128 11.17 -28.18 17.09
C GLN A 128 11.02 -26.78 17.67
N VAL A 129 10.12 -26.64 18.64
CA VAL A 129 9.79 -25.33 19.22
C VAL A 129 10.77 -25.03 20.34
N ILE A 130 11.43 -23.88 20.26
CA ILE A 130 12.42 -23.41 21.23
C ILE A 130 12.10 -21.99 21.69
N SER A 131 12.69 -21.56 22.81
CA SER A 131 12.60 -20.17 23.25
C SER A 131 13.57 -19.28 22.47
N ALA A 132 13.32 -17.97 22.45
CA ALA A 132 14.26 -17.00 21.88
C ALA A 132 15.64 -17.03 22.59
N ALA A 133 15.65 -17.25 23.90
CA ALA A 133 16.88 -17.39 24.66
C ALA A 133 17.68 -18.65 24.27
N ASP A 134 16.99 -19.77 24.00
CA ASP A 134 17.66 -20.97 23.48
C ASP A 134 18.22 -20.72 22.07
N ALA A 135 17.48 -19.97 21.25
CA ALA A 135 17.91 -19.63 19.90
C ALA A 135 19.21 -18.83 19.87
N GLU A 136 19.43 -17.91 20.82
CA GLU A 136 20.69 -17.15 20.93
C GLU A 136 21.92 -18.03 21.21
N ASN A 137 21.73 -19.15 21.90
CA ASN A 137 22.83 -19.99 22.42
C ASN A 137 23.17 -21.19 21.53
N LEU A 138 22.41 -21.39 20.45
CA LEU A 138 22.60 -22.51 19.52
C LEU A 138 23.31 -22.05 18.25
N HIS A 139 24.10 -22.94 17.66
CA HIS A 139 24.63 -22.73 16.32
C HIS A 139 23.54 -22.98 15.28
N TRP A 140 23.47 -22.13 14.27
CA TRP A 140 22.52 -22.19 13.16
C TRP A 140 23.28 -22.13 11.83
N ASP A 141 22.84 -22.92 10.86
CA ASP A 141 23.36 -22.82 9.50
C ASP A 141 22.61 -21.74 8.69
N MET A 142 21.36 -21.44 9.06
CA MET A 142 20.52 -20.43 8.41
C MET A 142 19.33 -20.05 9.29
N VAL A 143 18.86 -18.81 9.13
CA VAL A 143 17.56 -18.35 9.62
C VAL A 143 16.66 -18.02 8.44
N ILE A 144 15.42 -18.49 8.48
CA ILE A 144 14.36 -18.09 7.56
C ILE A 144 13.32 -17.28 8.32
N TRP A 145 13.09 -16.06 7.87
CA TRP A 145 12.00 -15.23 8.35
C TRP A 145 10.87 -15.22 7.32
N VAL A 146 9.76 -15.86 7.68
CA VAL A 146 8.58 -15.90 6.85
C VAL A 146 7.65 -14.75 7.21
N HIS A 147 7.39 -13.87 6.26
CA HIS A 147 6.56 -12.68 6.39
C HIS A 147 6.78 -11.98 7.75
N PRO A 148 7.95 -11.33 7.93
CA PRO A 148 8.16 -10.45 9.07
C PRO A 148 6.96 -9.51 9.21
N LYS A 149 6.45 -9.37 10.44
CA LYS A 149 5.39 -8.42 10.78
C LYS A 149 5.97 -7.30 11.63
N LEU A 150 7.05 -6.72 11.14
CA LEU A 150 7.83 -5.75 11.90
C LEU A 150 7.08 -4.42 12.06
N GLU A 151 6.18 -4.11 11.12
CA GLU A 151 5.33 -2.92 11.15
C GLU A 151 4.49 -2.83 12.43
N GLY A 152 4.05 -3.97 12.97
CA GLY A 152 3.28 -4.04 14.21
C GLY A 152 4.13 -3.89 15.49
N ARG A 153 5.46 -3.94 15.39
CA ARG A 153 6.44 -3.84 16.50
C ARG A 153 6.35 -4.93 17.58
N GLU A 154 5.34 -5.79 17.56
CA GLU A 154 5.18 -6.93 18.46
C GLU A 154 6.40 -7.88 18.36
N ASP A 155 6.96 -8.01 17.16
CA ASP A 155 8.09 -8.88 16.85
C ASP A 155 9.46 -8.18 16.91
N GLN A 156 9.57 -6.99 17.53
CA GLN A 156 10.85 -6.26 17.63
C GLN A 156 11.95 -7.09 18.30
N HIS A 157 11.58 -7.94 19.25
CA HIS A 157 12.52 -8.85 19.92
C HIS A 157 13.09 -9.90 18.93
N LEU A 158 12.28 -10.40 17.99
CA LEU A 158 12.74 -11.29 16.93
C LEU A 158 13.64 -10.55 15.93
N ALA A 159 13.39 -9.25 15.70
CA ALA A 159 14.25 -8.41 14.85
C ALA A 159 15.65 -8.29 15.44
N ASN A 160 15.71 -8.01 16.74
CA ASN A 160 16.98 -7.93 17.46
C ASN A 160 17.72 -9.28 17.47
N LEU A 161 16.99 -10.39 17.61
CA LEU A 161 17.56 -11.72 17.53
C LEU A 161 18.12 -12.02 16.13
N ALA A 162 17.37 -11.72 15.07
CA ALA A 162 17.82 -11.89 13.68
C ALA A 162 19.10 -11.10 13.42
N ALA A 163 19.13 -9.83 13.83
CA ALA A 163 20.29 -8.95 13.73
C ALA A 163 21.50 -9.51 14.49
N SER A 164 21.29 -10.01 15.71
CA SER A 164 22.36 -10.63 16.53
C SER A 164 22.94 -11.89 15.87
N LEU A 165 22.08 -12.80 15.39
CA LEU A 165 22.50 -14.02 14.70
C LEU A 165 23.25 -13.69 13.40
N HIS A 166 22.77 -12.70 12.65
CA HIS A 166 23.43 -12.25 11.43
C HIS A 166 24.79 -11.61 11.70
N ALA A 167 24.90 -10.79 12.75
CA ALA A 167 26.18 -10.24 13.20
C ALA A 167 27.18 -11.36 13.58
N GLY A 168 26.67 -12.49 14.08
CA GLY A 168 27.43 -13.71 14.35
C GLY A 168 27.82 -14.54 13.12
N GLY A 169 27.45 -14.11 11.91
CA GLY A 169 27.77 -14.77 10.65
C GLY A 169 26.72 -15.78 10.17
N VAL A 170 25.54 -15.85 10.81
CA VAL A 170 24.45 -16.72 10.34
C VAL A 170 23.71 -16.02 9.20
N PRO A 171 23.53 -16.67 8.03
CA PRO A 171 22.74 -16.08 6.96
C PRO A 171 21.26 -16.02 7.35
N VAL A 172 20.65 -14.85 7.16
CA VAL A 172 19.23 -14.61 7.45
C VAL A 172 18.52 -14.23 6.15
N TYR A 173 17.52 -15.00 5.77
CA TYR A 173 16.71 -14.77 4.58
C TYR A 173 15.29 -14.37 4.97
N GLY A 174 14.81 -13.26 4.39
CA GLY A 174 13.45 -12.78 4.55
C GLY A 174 12.60 -13.19 3.36
N VAL A 175 11.38 -13.67 3.63
CA VAL A 175 10.46 -14.13 2.61
C VAL A 175 9.16 -13.36 2.71
N MET A 176 8.85 -12.59 1.66
CA MET A 176 7.84 -11.53 1.67
C MET A 176 6.74 -11.80 0.65
N TYR A 177 5.60 -11.14 0.79
CA TYR A 177 4.45 -11.34 -0.11
C TYR A 177 4.62 -10.69 -1.48
N ASN A 178 5.28 -9.54 -1.51
CA ASN A 178 5.50 -8.75 -2.72
C ASN A 178 6.62 -7.73 -2.46
N GLU A 179 6.92 -6.93 -3.47
CA GLU A 179 7.99 -5.92 -3.40
C GLU A 179 7.70 -4.80 -2.39
N LEU A 180 6.45 -4.36 -2.27
CA LEU A 180 6.04 -3.32 -1.32
C LEU A 180 6.24 -3.79 0.12
N ASP A 181 5.80 -5.00 0.42
CA ASP A 181 6.02 -5.68 1.70
C ASP A 181 7.52 -5.81 1.99
N ALA A 182 8.32 -6.28 1.03
CA ALA A 182 9.76 -6.40 1.21
C ALA A 182 10.46 -5.09 1.58
N VAL A 183 10.11 -3.99 0.89
CA VAL A 183 10.66 -2.66 1.22
C VAL A 183 10.15 -2.19 2.60
N THR A 184 8.88 -2.42 2.91
CA THR A 184 8.26 -2.06 4.21
C THR A 184 8.98 -2.75 5.37
N GLN A 185 9.19 -4.06 5.27
CA GLN A 185 9.93 -4.83 6.27
C GLN A 185 11.39 -4.37 6.38
N SER A 186 12.01 -3.95 5.27
CA SER A 186 13.37 -3.41 5.28
C SER A 186 13.49 -2.11 6.09
N TYR A 187 12.56 -1.16 5.92
CA TYR A 187 12.50 0.04 6.76
C TYR A 187 12.31 -0.31 8.24
N CYS A 188 11.40 -1.24 8.55
CA CYS A 188 11.12 -1.64 9.93
C CYS A 188 12.29 -2.41 10.57
N MET A 189 13.13 -3.07 9.78
CA MET A 189 14.37 -3.73 10.24
C MET A 189 15.50 -2.73 10.52
N SER A 190 15.55 -1.61 9.79
CA SER A 190 16.64 -0.62 9.82
C SER A 190 17.09 -0.12 11.20
N PRO A 191 16.22 0.02 12.23
CA PRO A 191 16.66 0.42 13.57
C PRO A 191 17.65 -0.56 14.24
N THR A 192 17.73 -1.80 13.75
CA THR A 192 18.70 -2.80 14.22
C THR A 192 20.11 -2.61 13.62
N GLY A 193 20.29 -1.67 12.68
CA GLY A 193 21.52 -1.50 11.90
C GLY A 193 21.62 -2.42 10.67
N TYR A 194 20.58 -3.21 10.42
CA TYR A 194 20.47 -4.13 9.29
C TYR A 194 19.21 -3.87 8.49
N MET A 195 19.22 -4.30 7.23
CA MET A 195 18.11 -4.16 6.31
C MET A 195 17.97 -5.41 5.46
N PHE A 196 16.75 -5.71 5.02
CA PHE A 196 16.56 -6.69 3.97
C PHE A 196 17.01 -6.06 2.64
N GLU A 197 17.75 -6.84 1.87
CA GLU A 197 18.32 -6.46 0.58
C GLU A 197 17.85 -7.42 -0.52
N TRP A 198 17.84 -6.95 -1.77
CA TRP A 198 17.67 -7.86 -2.90
C TRP A 198 18.83 -8.86 -2.93
N ILE A 199 18.58 -10.04 -3.51
CA ILE A 199 19.57 -11.12 -3.54
C ILE A 199 20.86 -10.69 -4.23
N ASP A 200 20.76 -9.85 -5.25
CA ASP A 200 21.87 -9.42 -6.10
C ASP A 200 22.19 -7.92 -6.05
N ALA A 201 21.41 -7.12 -5.32
CA ALA A 201 21.62 -5.68 -5.24
C ALA A 201 21.08 -5.07 -3.93
N PRO A 202 21.58 -3.90 -3.50
CA PRO A 202 20.95 -3.16 -2.42
C PRO A 202 19.64 -2.49 -2.86
N MET A 203 18.58 -2.54 -2.04
CA MET A 203 17.25 -2.01 -2.35
C MET A 203 17.25 -0.50 -2.57
N HIS A 204 18.11 0.24 -1.86
CA HIS A 204 18.15 1.70 -1.93
C HIS A 204 18.74 2.27 -3.24
N ILE A 205 19.29 1.42 -4.12
CA ILE A 205 19.83 1.83 -5.42
C ILE A 205 19.37 0.98 -6.61
N ALA A 206 18.54 -0.05 -6.40
CA ALA A 206 18.13 -0.97 -7.44
C ALA A 206 16.69 -1.46 -7.25
N ASP A 207 15.96 -1.57 -8.35
CA ASP A 207 14.66 -2.24 -8.38
C ASP A 207 14.83 -3.76 -8.21
N MET A 208 13.75 -4.44 -7.80
CA MET A 208 13.76 -5.89 -7.65
C MET A 208 14.06 -6.59 -8.99
N SER A 209 15.03 -7.50 -8.97
CA SER A 209 15.36 -8.37 -10.11
C SER A 209 14.68 -9.74 -10.00
N GLU A 210 14.69 -10.50 -11.10
CA GLU A 210 14.22 -11.90 -11.12
C GLU A 210 14.96 -12.81 -10.12
N ARG A 211 16.15 -12.43 -9.63
CA ARG A 211 16.88 -13.24 -8.64
C ARG A 211 16.23 -13.22 -7.26
N SER A 212 15.52 -12.14 -6.92
CA SER A 212 14.72 -12.02 -5.70
C SER A 212 13.31 -12.62 -5.86
N VAL A 213 12.94 -13.06 -7.06
CA VAL A 213 11.65 -13.72 -7.30
C VAL A 213 11.76 -15.21 -6.94
N ASN A 214 10.95 -15.62 -5.98
CA ASN A 214 10.75 -17.03 -5.70
C ASN A 214 9.63 -17.58 -6.58
N ARG A 215 10.02 -18.19 -7.72
CA ARG A 215 9.08 -18.84 -8.64
C ARG A 215 8.23 -19.95 -8.00
N HIS A 216 8.65 -20.48 -6.85
CA HIS A 216 7.89 -21.49 -6.09
C HIS A 216 7.07 -20.89 -4.94
N GLY A 217 7.01 -19.56 -4.84
CA GLY A 217 6.04 -18.86 -4.01
C GLY A 217 4.62 -19.03 -4.56
N ILE A 218 3.64 -18.89 -3.68
CA ILE A 218 2.23 -18.83 -4.03
C ILE A 218 1.98 -17.43 -4.59
N SER A 219 1.41 -17.31 -5.79
CA SER A 219 1.02 -16.02 -6.38
C SER A 219 -0.42 -16.11 -6.87
N LEU A 220 -1.20 -15.07 -6.58
CA LEU A 220 -2.62 -14.95 -6.93
C LEU A 220 -2.85 -14.78 -8.44
N ASN A 221 -1.83 -14.31 -9.19
CA ASN A 221 -1.94 -14.01 -10.63
C ASN A 221 -1.04 -14.91 -11.53
N GLY A 222 -0.54 -16.03 -11.02
CA GLY A 222 0.15 -17.06 -11.84
C GLY A 222 1.53 -16.69 -12.40
N MET A 223 2.07 -15.50 -12.07
CA MET A 223 3.37 -14.99 -12.53
C MET A 223 4.44 -14.92 -11.41
N GLY A 224 4.13 -15.31 -10.18
CA GLY A 224 5.12 -15.40 -9.09
C GLY A 224 5.61 -14.06 -8.53
N ILE A 225 5.07 -12.93 -9.00
CA ILE A 225 5.55 -11.59 -8.62
C ILE A 225 4.46 -10.76 -7.91
N GLU A 226 3.18 -11.05 -8.14
CA GLU A 226 2.09 -10.33 -7.47
C GLU A 226 1.26 -11.24 -6.56
N GLY A 227 1.30 -10.87 -5.28
CA GLY A 227 0.37 -11.26 -4.22
C GLY A 227 0.37 -12.74 -3.90
N GLY A 228 1.22 -13.18 -2.98
CA GLY A 228 0.99 -14.42 -2.27
C GLY A 228 2.20 -14.90 -1.47
N TRP A 229 1.98 -15.95 -0.70
CA TRP A 229 2.95 -16.45 0.28
C TRP A 229 4.26 -16.84 -0.38
N GLY A 230 5.36 -16.23 0.06
CA GLY A 230 6.67 -16.71 -0.34
C GLY A 230 7.26 -16.09 -1.61
N ALA A 231 6.61 -15.10 -2.23
CA ALA A 231 6.91 -14.68 -3.61
C ALA A 231 8.23 -13.92 -3.78
N VAL A 232 8.65 -13.16 -2.77
CA VAL A 232 9.90 -12.38 -2.82
C VAL A 232 10.87 -12.89 -1.75
N ILE A 233 12.08 -13.26 -2.16
CA ILE A 233 13.16 -13.66 -1.27
C ILE A 233 14.19 -12.54 -1.18
N THR A 234 14.56 -12.20 0.05
CA THR A 234 15.51 -11.15 0.41
C THR A 234 16.56 -11.74 1.35
N ARG A 235 17.67 -11.04 1.49
CA ARG A 235 18.72 -11.40 2.45
C ARG A 235 18.94 -10.25 3.41
N LEU A 236 19.19 -10.53 4.68
CA LEU A 236 19.60 -9.51 5.63
C LEU A 236 21.04 -9.10 5.32
N GLY A 237 21.29 -7.78 5.33
CA GLY A 237 22.62 -7.21 5.18
C GLY A 237 22.76 -5.95 6.04
N SER A 238 23.98 -5.46 6.19
CA SER A 238 24.23 -4.19 6.89
C SER A 238 23.47 -3.07 6.19
N ALA A 239 22.77 -2.25 6.98
CA ALA A 239 22.01 -1.13 6.44
C ALA A 239 22.96 -0.14 5.76
N ALA A 240 22.88 -0.03 4.43
CA ALA A 240 23.71 0.90 3.67
C ALA A 240 23.29 2.37 3.86
N ILE A 241 22.06 2.57 4.35
CA ILE A 241 21.50 3.87 4.70
C ILE A 241 20.88 3.79 6.09
N THR A 242 20.65 4.95 6.71
CA THR A 242 19.95 5.05 7.99
C THR A 242 18.73 5.93 7.80
N PRO A 243 17.54 5.34 7.58
CA PRO A 243 16.28 6.09 7.57
C PRO A 243 16.10 6.85 8.88
N SER A 244 15.47 8.02 8.81
CA SER A 244 15.09 8.76 10.01
C SER A 244 14.03 7.99 10.80
N ALA A 245 13.98 8.20 12.11
CA ALA A 245 12.97 7.55 12.96
C ALA A 245 11.53 7.86 12.51
N LEU A 246 11.29 9.06 11.97
CA LEU A 246 9.98 9.46 11.46
C LEU A 246 9.62 8.79 10.13
N GLU A 247 10.60 8.50 9.26
CA GLU A 247 10.34 7.70 8.05
C GLU A 247 9.96 6.26 8.43
N VAL A 248 10.68 5.65 9.37
CA VAL A 248 10.34 4.30 9.86
C VAL A 248 8.96 4.29 10.53
N GLU A 249 8.64 5.32 11.33
CA GLU A 249 7.30 5.48 11.92
C GLU A 249 6.24 5.57 10.83
N ALA A 250 6.40 6.45 9.83
CA ALA A 250 5.40 6.62 8.77
C ALA A 250 5.13 5.32 8.01
N VAL A 251 6.17 4.58 7.64
CA VAL A 251 6.05 3.30 6.93
C VAL A 251 5.35 2.26 7.79
N ALA A 252 5.75 2.11 9.06
CA ALA A 252 5.12 1.16 9.98
C ALA A 252 3.64 1.50 10.23
N THR A 253 3.33 2.77 10.50
CA THR A 253 1.97 3.23 10.75
C THR A 253 1.07 3.02 9.53
N ALA A 254 1.55 3.33 8.32
CA ALA A 254 0.81 3.10 7.08
C ALA A 254 0.51 1.61 6.86
N ALA A 255 1.50 0.74 7.02
CA ALA A 255 1.34 -0.71 6.83
C ALA A 255 0.36 -1.33 7.84
N VAL A 256 0.44 -0.98 9.12
CA VAL A 256 -0.53 -1.45 10.13
C VAL A 256 -1.93 -0.92 9.82
N LEU A 257 -2.05 0.34 9.41
CA LEU A 257 -3.32 0.96 9.04
C LEU A 257 -3.99 0.27 7.85
N GLU A 258 -3.24 -0.09 6.80
CA GLU A 258 -3.74 -0.87 5.66
C GLU A 258 -4.31 -2.23 6.11
N SER A 259 -3.60 -2.91 7.00
CA SER A 259 -4.02 -4.19 7.57
C SER A 259 -5.34 -4.06 8.36
N LEU A 260 -5.47 -3.02 9.19
CA LEU A 260 -6.69 -2.75 9.96
C LEU A 260 -7.89 -2.42 9.08
N LEU A 261 -7.65 -1.70 7.97
CA LEU A 261 -8.68 -1.37 6.98
C LEU A 261 -9.02 -2.56 6.06
N GLY A 262 -8.24 -3.64 6.11
CA GLY A 262 -8.44 -4.80 5.25
C GLY A 262 -8.18 -4.48 3.78
N ILE A 263 -7.30 -3.52 3.50
CA ILE A 263 -6.91 -3.17 2.13
C ILE A 263 -6.07 -4.32 1.59
N GLN A 264 -6.73 -5.29 0.97
CA GLN A 264 -6.06 -6.38 0.28
C GLN A 264 -5.79 -5.95 -1.16
N GLY A 265 -4.50 -5.92 -1.52
CA GLY A 265 -3.99 -5.85 -2.91
C GLY A 265 -4.87 -5.04 -3.87
N GLY A 266 -4.59 -3.75 -4.00
CA GLY A 266 -5.28 -2.89 -4.97
C GLY A 266 -5.29 -3.45 -6.38
N ASN A 267 -6.22 -2.95 -7.19
CA ASN A 267 -6.23 -3.21 -8.64
C ASN A 267 -4.98 -2.66 -9.36
N TRP A 268 -4.08 -1.98 -8.64
CA TRP A 268 -2.91 -1.30 -9.20
C TRP A 268 -1.64 -1.78 -8.52
N SER A 269 -0.60 -1.96 -9.32
CA SER A 269 0.74 -2.24 -8.83
C SER A 269 1.34 -0.95 -8.23
N PHE A 270 1.93 -1.05 -7.04
CA PHE A 270 2.60 0.06 -6.37
C PHE A 270 3.71 0.67 -7.26
N GLY A 271 3.70 2.00 -7.40
CA GLY A 271 4.62 2.75 -8.27
C GLY A 271 4.31 2.64 -9.76
N ALA A 272 3.29 1.90 -10.18
CA ALA A 272 2.90 1.79 -11.58
C ALA A 272 1.88 2.87 -11.97
N THR A 273 1.89 3.24 -13.24
CA THR A 273 0.87 4.11 -13.82
C THR A 273 -0.47 3.40 -13.84
N VAL A 274 -1.52 4.07 -13.37
CA VAL A 274 -2.89 3.55 -13.36
C VAL A 274 -3.52 3.78 -14.75
N PRO A 275 -3.85 2.72 -15.51
CA PRO A 275 -4.41 2.85 -16.85
C PRO A 275 -5.87 3.34 -16.82
N GLY A 276 -6.30 4.01 -17.89
CA GLY A 276 -7.72 4.32 -18.12
C GLY A 276 -8.26 5.58 -17.43
N VAL A 277 -7.39 6.38 -16.82
CA VAL A 277 -7.79 7.63 -16.15
C VAL A 277 -7.96 8.75 -17.17
N ARG A 278 -9.13 9.39 -17.18
CA ARG A 278 -9.48 10.58 -17.99
C ARG A 278 -9.01 10.56 -19.45
N PHE A 279 -9.36 9.52 -20.22
CA PHE A 279 -9.01 9.41 -21.65
C PHE A 279 -7.51 9.52 -21.95
N GLY A 280 -6.64 9.13 -21.01
CA GLY A 280 -5.19 9.20 -21.16
C GLY A 280 -4.59 10.60 -20.97
N LYS A 281 -5.37 11.56 -20.43
CA LYS A 281 -4.88 12.90 -20.11
C LYS A 281 -4.21 12.99 -18.73
N VAL A 282 -4.64 12.16 -17.79
CA VAL A 282 -4.04 12.05 -16.46
C VAL A 282 -3.50 10.64 -16.33
N VAL A 283 -2.25 10.52 -15.91
CA VAL A 283 -1.54 9.24 -15.78
C VAL A 283 -1.06 9.11 -14.34
N PRO A 284 -1.98 8.86 -13.39
CA PRO A 284 -1.62 8.88 -11.99
C PRO A 284 -0.83 7.62 -11.63
N VAL A 285 0.01 7.73 -10.60
CA VAL A 285 0.86 6.65 -10.10
C VAL A 285 0.21 6.05 -8.86
N GLY A 286 0.03 4.73 -8.83
CA GLY A 286 -0.54 4.02 -7.68
C GLY A 286 0.41 3.96 -6.48
N LEU A 287 -0.11 4.17 -5.28
CA LEU A 287 0.60 4.32 -4.02
C LEU A 287 0.00 3.40 -2.92
N HIS A 288 0.45 3.56 -1.67
CA HIS A 288 -0.15 2.93 -0.48
C HIS A 288 -1.67 3.18 -0.40
N GLY A 289 -2.39 2.21 0.18
CA GLY A 289 -3.80 2.35 0.54
C GLY A 289 -4.75 2.55 -0.63
N ASN A 290 -4.40 2.07 -1.83
CA ASN A 290 -5.16 2.30 -3.07
C ASN A 290 -5.34 3.79 -3.40
N VAL A 291 -4.41 4.63 -2.93
CA VAL A 291 -4.29 6.02 -3.35
C VAL A 291 -3.49 6.08 -4.65
N ALA A 292 -3.77 7.06 -5.50
CA ALA A 292 -2.94 7.38 -6.65
C ALA A 292 -2.71 8.89 -6.72
N VAL A 293 -1.54 9.31 -7.17
CA VAL A 293 -1.18 10.72 -7.33
C VAL A 293 -1.07 11.07 -8.80
N ASP A 294 -1.65 12.17 -9.24
CA ASP A 294 -1.28 12.77 -10.52
C ASP A 294 0.02 13.58 -10.33
N PRO A 295 1.15 13.14 -10.90
CA PRO A 295 2.44 13.80 -10.70
C PRO A 295 2.49 15.21 -11.32
N GLN A 296 1.56 15.57 -12.22
CA GLN A 296 1.55 16.90 -12.83
C GLN A 296 0.85 17.95 -11.97
N THR A 297 -0.17 17.54 -11.23
CA THR A 297 -1.08 18.45 -10.51
C THR A 297 -1.05 18.25 -8.99
N GLY A 298 -0.50 17.12 -8.51
CA GLY A 298 -0.55 16.76 -7.09
C GLY A 298 -1.91 16.25 -6.62
N VAL A 299 -2.88 16.08 -7.53
CA VAL A 299 -4.21 15.58 -7.14
C VAL A 299 -4.09 14.14 -6.66
N LEU A 300 -4.63 13.88 -5.47
CA LEU A 300 -4.73 12.54 -4.89
C LEU A 300 -6.08 11.94 -5.22
N TYR A 301 -6.05 10.71 -5.71
CA TYR A 301 -7.19 9.92 -6.09
C TYR A 301 -7.26 8.64 -5.26
N LYS A 302 -8.45 8.08 -5.11
CA LYS A 302 -8.65 6.71 -4.68
C LYS A 302 -9.46 5.93 -5.70
N HIS A 303 -9.24 4.62 -5.74
CA HIS A 303 -10.11 3.73 -6.50
C HIS A 303 -11.47 3.60 -5.80
N CYS A 304 -12.56 3.81 -6.55
CA CYS A 304 -13.88 3.41 -6.11
C CYS A 304 -14.18 2.01 -6.66
N HIS A 305 -14.09 0.98 -5.80
CA HIS A 305 -14.31 -0.41 -6.21
C HIS A 305 -15.71 -0.69 -6.76
N LEU A 306 -16.72 0.08 -6.35
CA LEU A 306 -18.09 -0.02 -6.85
C LEU A 306 -18.18 0.43 -8.31
N THR A 307 -17.56 1.56 -8.65
CA THR A 307 -17.74 2.20 -9.97
C THR A 307 -16.61 1.96 -10.94
N GLY A 308 -15.47 1.47 -10.47
CA GLY A 308 -14.23 1.40 -11.24
C GLY A 308 -13.67 2.78 -11.63
N THR A 309 -14.04 3.84 -10.92
CA THR A 309 -13.58 5.22 -11.20
C THR A 309 -12.62 5.74 -10.13
N LEU A 310 -11.89 6.80 -10.47
CA LEU A 310 -11.05 7.53 -9.53
C LEU A 310 -11.82 8.68 -8.89
N LYS A 311 -11.84 8.72 -7.56
CA LYS A 311 -12.39 9.83 -6.78
C LYS A 311 -11.24 10.66 -6.20
N GLN A 312 -11.30 11.97 -6.33
CA GLN A 312 -10.37 12.87 -5.67
C GLN A 312 -10.58 12.80 -4.15
N VAL A 313 -9.49 12.68 -3.39
CA VAL A 313 -9.48 12.57 -1.92
C VAL A 313 -8.59 13.61 -1.23
N GLY A 314 -7.84 14.38 -2.02
CA GLY A 314 -6.99 15.46 -1.55
C GLY A 314 -6.12 16.03 -2.67
N HIS A 315 -5.26 16.95 -2.28
CA HIS A 315 -4.26 17.60 -3.12
C HIS A 315 -2.97 17.75 -2.32
N LEU A 316 -1.84 17.52 -2.97
CA LEU A 316 -0.53 17.82 -2.43
C LEU A 316 -0.15 19.28 -2.72
N PRO A 317 0.59 19.92 -1.82
CA PRO A 317 1.20 21.20 -2.12
C PRO A 317 2.28 21.07 -3.20
N GLN A 318 2.47 22.10 -4.02
CA GLN A 318 3.36 22.04 -5.19
C GLN A 318 4.80 21.59 -4.86
N ASP A 319 5.36 22.01 -3.72
CA ASP A 319 6.70 21.62 -3.29
C ASP A 319 6.85 20.12 -2.99
N GLU A 320 5.75 19.45 -2.61
CA GLU A 320 5.72 17.99 -2.38
C GLU A 320 5.47 17.20 -3.68
N THR A 321 5.09 17.87 -4.77
CA THR A 321 4.74 17.25 -6.07
C THR A 321 5.92 17.11 -7.02
N ALA A 322 7.08 17.69 -6.70
CA ALA A 322 8.11 17.96 -7.70
C ALA A 322 8.62 16.73 -8.46
N TYR A 323 8.66 15.52 -7.88
CA TYR A 323 8.79 14.23 -8.59
C TYR A 323 8.61 13.09 -7.55
N PRO A 324 7.60 12.20 -7.67
CA PRO A 324 7.57 11.01 -6.82
C PRO A 324 8.88 10.22 -7.04
N PRO A 325 9.51 9.71 -5.97
CA PRO A 325 10.75 8.96 -6.14
C PRO A 325 10.55 7.79 -7.11
N CYS A 326 11.42 7.68 -8.12
CA CYS A 326 11.26 6.63 -9.14
C CYS A 326 11.56 5.23 -8.57
N LEU A 327 12.52 5.15 -7.65
CA LEU A 327 12.88 3.90 -7.01
C LEU A 327 11.91 3.58 -5.89
N LYS A 328 11.32 2.38 -5.91
CA LYS A 328 10.29 1.97 -4.93
C LYS A 328 10.76 2.08 -3.49
N PHE A 329 12.04 1.84 -3.24
CA PHE A 329 12.64 2.02 -1.93
C PHE A 329 12.41 3.43 -1.34
N HIS A 330 12.58 4.48 -2.14
CA HIS A 330 12.32 5.86 -1.71
C HIS A 330 10.86 6.27 -1.84
N LEU A 331 10.11 5.60 -2.73
CA LEU A 331 8.69 5.84 -2.91
C LEU A 331 7.86 5.42 -1.69
N VAL A 332 8.26 4.36 -0.99
CA VAL A 332 7.53 3.82 0.18
C VAL A 332 7.33 4.85 1.31
N PRO A 333 8.37 5.46 1.91
CA PRO A 333 8.14 6.43 2.98
C PRO A 333 7.40 7.68 2.50
N TRP A 334 7.65 8.13 1.26
CA TRP A 334 6.91 9.24 0.67
C TRP A 334 5.43 8.92 0.55
N SER A 335 5.08 7.78 -0.04
CA SER A 335 3.70 7.37 -0.23
C SER A 335 2.98 6.99 1.07
N ALA A 336 3.69 6.48 2.07
CA ALA A 336 3.15 6.21 3.40
C ALA A 336 2.66 7.52 4.07
N ARG A 337 3.46 8.58 4.01
CA ARG A 337 3.08 9.92 4.51
C ARG A 337 1.84 10.45 3.78
N LEU A 338 1.81 10.33 2.46
CA LEU A 338 0.65 10.78 1.67
C LEU A 338 -0.61 9.99 1.98
N TYR A 339 -0.48 8.68 2.18
CA TYR A 339 -1.61 7.84 2.54
C TYR A 339 -2.23 8.26 3.88
N LEU A 340 -1.41 8.57 4.89
CA LEU A 340 -1.87 9.11 6.17
C LEU A 340 -2.59 10.45 5.98
N LEU A 341 -1.98 11.39 5.22
CA LEU A 341 -2.61 12.67 4.91
C LEU A 341 -3.94 12.52 4.17
N ALA A 342 -4.05 11.51 3.31
CA ALA A 342 -5.20 11.24 2.45
C ALA A 342 -6.27 10.34 3.10
N LEU A 343 -6.17 10.02 4.39
CA LEU A 343 -7.09 9.09 5.06
C LEU A 343 -8.55 9.48 4.78
N TYR A 344 -9.29 8.56 4.15
CA TYR A 344 -10.63 8.84 3.63
C TYR A 344 -11.70 7.86 4.14
N GLU A 345 -11.30 6.84 4.88
CA GLU A 345 -12.18 5.85 5.48
C GLU A 345 -11.58 5.30 6.77
N VAL A 346 -12.46 4.82 7.64
CA VAL A 346 -12.11 4.13 8.89
C VAL A 346 -12.97 2.87 9.01
N PRO A 347 -12.52 1.82 9.70
CA PRO A 347 -13.31 0.62 9.88
C PRO A 347 -14.66 0.95 10.53
N ARG A 348 -15.73 0.31 10.04
CA ARG A 348 -17.06 0.38 10.68
C ARG A 348 -17.15 -0.42 11.97
N GLU A 349 -16.26 -1.40 12.14
CA GLU A 349 -16.19 -2.23 13.34
C GLU A 349 -15.54 -1.45 14.49
N ASP A 350 -16.28 -1.22 15.58
CA ASP A 350 -15.83 -0.43 16.74
C ASP A 350 -14.46 -0.86 17.29
N GLY A 351 -14.19 -2.17 17.31
CA GLY A 351 -12.91 -2.72 17.77
C GLY A 351 -11.73 -2.26 16.91
N LYS A 352 -11.84 -2.44 15.59
CA LYS A 352 -10.81 -2.02 14.63
C LYS A 352 -10.72 -0.50 14.51
N HIS A 353 -11.84 0.20 14.58
CA HIS A 353 -11.87 1.66 14.61
C HIS A 353 -11.05 2.19 15.79
N ARG A 354 -11.25 1.63 16.99
CA ARG A 354 -10.47 2.02 18.17
C ARG A 354 -8.97 1.75 18.00
N GLN A 355 -8.61 0.61 17.38
CA GLN A 355 -7.21 0.30 17.08
C GLN A 355 -6.59 1.31 16.10
N VAL A 356 -7.34 1.77 15.08
CA VAL A 356 -6.89 2.83 14.17
C VAL A 356 -6.62 4.13 14.93
N LEU A 357 -7.55 4.58 15.77
CA LEU A 357 -7.35 5.80 16.57
C LEU A 357 -6.15 5.69 17.51
N GLU A 358 -5.98 4.53 18.17
CA GLU A 358 -4.85 4.28 19.08
C GLU A 358 -3.50 4.29 18.33
N LEU A 359 -3.44 3.63 17.17
CA LEU A 359 -2.26 3.60 16.30
C LEU A 359 -1.85 5.02 15.88
N LEU A 360 -2.81 5.80 15.34
CA LEU A 360 -2.56 7.15 14.85
C LEU A 360 -2.18 8.10 15.99
N ASN A 361 -2.80 7.96 17.17
CA ASN A 361 -2.44 8.77 18.33
C ASN A 361 -1.01 8.48 18.81
N LYS A 362 -0.62 7.20 18.96
CA LYS A 362 0.76 6.82 19.34
C LYS A 362 1.79 7.37 18.35
N SER A 363 1.51 7.25 17.06
CA SER A 363 2.39 7.76 16.00
C SER A 363 2.48 9.30 16.04
N SER A 364 1.37 9.99 16.33
CA SER A 364 1.36 11.43 16.50
C SER A 364 2.14 11.89 17.74
N GLU A 365 2.09 11.14 18.85
CA GLU A 365 2.82 11.45 20.09
C GLU A 365 4.34 11.35 19.93
N VAL A 366 4.83 10.50 19.02
CA VAL A 366 6.27 10.45 18.67
C VAL A 366 6.69 11.54 17.67
N GLY A 367 5.76 12.40 17.24
CA GLY A 367 6.02 13.57 16.40
C GLY A 367 5.70 13.40 14.92
N LEU A 368 5.07 12.30 14.50
CA LEU A 368 4.63 12.13 13.11
C LEU A 368 3.39 12.99 12.84
N VAL A 369 3.58 14.15 12.21
CA VAL A 369 2.53 15.14 11.97
C VAL A 369 1.40 14.59 11.09
N GLU A 370 1.74 13.80 10.08
CA GLU A 370 0.80 13.17 9.16
C GLU A 370 -0.14 12.20 9.88
N ALA A 371 0.34 11.51 10.91
CA ALA A 371 -0.52 10.67 11.75
C ALA A 371 -1.48 11.51 12.59
N GLY A 372 -1.07 12.71 13.03
CA GLY A 372 -1.95 13.67 13.68
C GLY A 372 -3.06 14.17 12.75
N ILE A 373 -2.72 14.50 11.50
CA ILE A 373 -3.72 14.86 10.47
C ILE A 373 -4.66 13.68 10.19
N ALA A 374 -4.11 12.48 10.01
CA ALA A 374 -4.90 11.26 9.81
C ALA A 374 -5.85 11.01 11.00
N LEU A 375 -5.40 11.22 12.24
CA LEU A 375 -6.23 11.08 13.44
C LEU A 375 -7.39 12.07 13.45
N ALA A 376 -7.15 13.33 13.10
CA ALA A 376 -8.21 14.33 12.99
C ALA A 376 -9.25 13.94 11.92
N ARG A 377 -8.79 13.51 10.74
CA ARG A 377 -9.67 13.00 9.67
C ARG A 377 -10.44 11.75 10.09
N ALA A 378 -9.83 10.83 10.84
CA ALA A 378 -10.52 9.65 11.37
C ALA A 378 -11.69 10.04 12.30
N HIS A 379 -11.51 11.08 13.11
CA HIS A 379 -12.59 11.65 13.91
C HIS A 379 -13.67 12.32 13.06
N GLU A 380 -13.32 13.12 12.05
CA GLU A 380 -14.30 13.71 11.12
C GLU A 380 -15.16 12.64 10.44
N LEU A 381 -14.53 11.56 9.97
CA LEU A 381 -15.20 10.42 9.32
C LEU A 381 -16.18 9.68 10.24
N SER A 382 -16.05 9.84 11.57
CA SER A 382 -17.00 9.28 12.54
C SER A 382 -18.31 10.07 12.62
N GLY A 383 -18.32 11.35 12.22
CA GLY A 383 -19.53 12.16 12.06
C GLY A 383 -20.30 12.54 13.34
N THR A 384 -19.76 12.32 14.54
CA THR A 384 -20.41 12.73 15.79
C THR A 384 -19.91 14.10 16.26
N SER A 385 -20.73 14.88 16.98
CA SER A 385 -20.30 16.17 17.54
C SER A 385 -19.09 16.04 18.49
N SER A 386 -19.02 14.94 19.25
CA SER A 386 -17.86 14.61 20.08
C SER A 386 -16.61 14.39 19.23
N SER A 387 -16.76 13.73 18.08
CA SER A 387 -15.66 13.49 17.14
C SER A 387 -15.21 14.78 16.46
N THR A 388 -16.13 15.65 16.05
CA THR A 388 -15.78 16.98 15.51
C THR A 388 -14.96 17.79 16.51
N HIS A 389 -15.36 17.80 17.78
CA HIS A 389 -14.59 18.47 18.82
C HIS A 389 -13.17 17.88 18.98
N ALA A 390 -13.05 16.55 18.95
CA ALA A 390 -11.76 15.87 19.02
C ALA A 390 -10.86 16.22 17.82
N ALA A 391 -11.41 16.22 16.59
CA ALA A 391 -10.69 16.63 15.39
C ALA A 391 -10.15 18.06 15.52
N ASN A 392 -10.99 19.01 15.96
CA ASN A 392 -10.59 20.40 16.13
C ASN A 392 -9.47 20.56 17.17
N GLN A 393 -9.55 19.85 18.31
CA GLN A 393 -8.46 19.87 19.29
C GLN A 393 -7.13 19.38 18.71
N ILE A 394 -7.16 18.37 17.84
CA ILE A 394 -5.96 17.86 17.18
C ILE A 394 -5.41 18.89 16.19
N TYR A 395 -6.26 19.49 15.36
CA TYR A 395 -5.83 20.56 14.46
C TYR A 395 -5.23 21.73 15.23
N GLU A 396 -5.85 22.20 16.31
CA GLU A 396 -5.31 23.26 17.16
C GLU A 396 -3.95 22.90 17.78
N ARG A 397 -3.76 21.64 18.19
CA ARG A 397 -2.47 21.15 18.70
C ARG A 397 -1.38 21.18 17.62
N LEU A 398 -1.72 20.80 16.38
CA LEU A 398 -0.80 20.87 15.25
C LEU A 398 -0.60 22.32 14.78
N SER A 399 -1.61 23.18 14.93
CA SER A 399 -1.57 24.60 14.59
C SER A 399 -0.98 24.83 13.18
N THR A 400 -0.08 25.80 13.06
CA THR A 400 0.61 26.13 11.81
C THR A 400 1.81 25.24 11.50
N SER A 401 2.01 24.12 12.22
CA SER A 401 3.07 23.16 11.87
C SER A 401 2.75 22.35 10.62
N HIS A 402 1.50 22.35 10.18
CA HIS A 402 1.05 21.69 8.95
C HIS A 402 -0.01 22.52 8.23
N TYR A 403 0.09 22.60 6.90
CA TYR A 403 -0.83 23.39 6.07
C TYR A 403 -2.30 22.95 6.20
N MET A 404 -2.56 21.63 6.26
CA MET A 404 -3.92 21.12 6.44
C MET A 404 -4.53 21.49 7.80
N ALA A 405 -3.72 21.54 8.86
CA ALA A 405 -4.20 21.96 10.17
C ALA A 405 -4.50 23.46 10.19
N ALA A 406 -3.60 24.29 9.65
CA ALA A 406 -3.86 25.72 9.48
C ALA A 406 -5.14 25.97 8.68
N TYR A 407 -5.33 25.26 7.56
CA TYR A 407 -6.53 25.34 6.73
C TYR A 407 -7.81 24.95 7.49
N ALA A 408 -7.79 23.84 8.23
CA ALA A 408 -8.93 23.40 9.02
C ALA A 408 -9.31 24.43 10.11
N ILE A 409 -8.31 24.98 10.82
CA ILE A 409 -8.55 26.05 11.81
C ILE A 409 -9.07 27.31 11.13
N ALA A 410 -8.59 27.66 9.92
CA ALA A 410 -9.06 28.83 9.19
C ALA A 410 -10.57 28.75 8.91
N HIS A 411 -11.05 27.58 8.47
CA HIS A 411 -12.47 27.32 8.27
C HIS A 411 -13.27 27.43 9.57
N GLN A 412 -12.78 26.85 10.67
CA GLN A 412 -13.42 27.02 11.97
C GLN A 412 -13.56 28.49 12.36
N ARG A 413 -12.51 29.31 12.14
CA ARG A 413 -12.54 30.75 12.43
C ARG A 413 -13.52 31.50 11.54
N LEU A 414 -13.66 31.13 10.26
CA LEU A 414 -14.67 31.71 9.38
C LEU A 414 -16.09 31.38 9.84
N GLU A 415 -16.35 30.13 10.22
CA GLU A 415 -17.66 29.71 10.76
C GLU A 415 -18.04 30.47 12.04
N GLU A 416 -17.03 30.81 12.87
CA GLU A 416 -17.16 31.65 14.06
C GLU A 416 -17.28 33.16 13.74
N GLY A 417 -17.23 33.56 12.46
CA GLY A 417 -17.27 34.96 12.01
C GLY A 417 -15.97 35.73 12.24
N GLN A 418 -14.88 35.06 12.58
CA GLN A 418 -13.58 35.64 12.93
C GLN A 418 -12.68 35.79 11.70
N TYR A 419 -13.12 36.58 10.71
CA TYR A 419 -12.41 36.78 9.45
C TYR A 419 -10.92 37.17 9.63
N SER A 420 -10.64 38.11 10.53
CA SER A 420 -9.26 38.58 10.80
C SER A 420 -8.33 37.50 11.37
N ALA A 421 -8.88 36.47 12.02
CA ALA A 421 -8.12 35.32 12.52
C ALA A 421 -7.98 34.22 11.47
N ALA A 422 -8.94 34.08 10.55
CA ALA A 422 -8.92 33.08 9.48
C ALA A 422 -7.90 33.39 8.38
N VAL A 423 -7.82 34.64 7.91
CA VAL A 423 -6.96 35.01 6.78
C VAL A 423 -5.48 34.65 6.97
N PRO A 424 -4.84 34.93 8.13
CA PRO A 424 -3.45 34.52 8.36
C PRO A 424 -3.24 33.00 8.27
N LEU A 425 -4.23 32.21 8.66
CA LEU A 425 -4.17 30.75 8.60
C LEU A 425 -4.33 30.22 7.17
N PHE A 426 -5.24 30.82 6.38
CA PHE A 426 -5.31 30.53 4.94
C PHE A 426 -4.01 30.86 4.23
N LEU A 427 -3.37 31.99 4.59
CA LEU A 427 -2.07 32.36 4.02
C LEU A 427 -0.99 31.33 4.34
N VAL A 428 -0.92 30.81 5.57
CA VAL A 428 0.04 29.72 5.90
C VAL A 428 -0.16 28.51 4.99
N ALA A 429 -1.41 28.10 4.75
CA ALA A 429 -1.69 26.96 3.89
C ALA A 429 -1.47 27.26 2.39
N ALA A 430 -1.80 28.47 1.95
CA ALA A 430 -1.59 28.92 0.58
C ALA A 430 -0.10 29.09 0.26
N ASP A 431 0.70 29.64 1.19
CA ASP A 431 2.16 29.78 1.06
C ASP A 431 2.86 28.42 1.01
N ALA A 432 2.28 27.38 1.61
CA ALA A 432 2.73 26.00 1.45
C ALA A 432 2.40 25.43 0.05
N GLY A 433 1.57 26.12 -0.74
CA GLY A 433 1.13 25.69 -2.07
C GLY A 433 -0.15 24.83 -2.05
N TYR A 434 -0.95 24.85 -0.97
CA TYR A 434 -2.15 24.02 -0.86
C TYR A 434 -3.31 24.57 -1.72
N PRO A 435 -3.76 23.88 -2.79
CA PRO A 435 -4.67 24.48 -3.78
C PRO A 435 -6.02 24.91 -3.21
N ALA A 436 -6.59 24.15 -2.27
CA ALA A 436 -7.87 24.49 -1.65
C ALA A 436 -7.77 25.80 -0.83
N ALA A 437 -6.67 26.01 -0.11
CA ALA A 437 -6.44 27.26 0.62
C ALA A 437 -6.24 28.46 -0.32
N ILE A 438 -5.51 28.28 -1.43
CA ILE A 438 -5.33 29.31 -2.46
C ILE A 438 -6.68 29.68 -3.07
N SER A 439 -7.51 28.68 -3.37
CA SER A 439 -8.87 28.84 -3.93
C SER A 439 -9.77 29.64 -2.99
N ASP A 440 -9.88 29.22 -1.73
CA ASP A 440 -10.68 29.91 -0.71
C ASP A 440 -10.18 31.33 -0.46
N LEU A 441 -8.86 31.54 -0.38
CA LEU A 441 -8.29 32.87 -0.28
C LEU A 441 -8.66 33.74 -1.49
N GLY A 442 -8.66 33.15 -2.70
CA GLY A 442 -9.10 33.81 -3.93
C GLY A 442 -10.56 34.27 -3.86
N VAL A 443 -11.46 33.41 -3.38
CA VAL A 443 -12.88 33.74 -3.14
C VAL A 443 -13.00 34.87 -2.12
N LEU A 444 -12.34 34.76 -0.96
CA LEU A 444 -12.36 35.79 0.09
C LEU A 444 -11.86 37.15 -0.44
N MET A 445 -10.84 37.17 -1.30
CA MET A 445 -10.35 38.41 -1.92
C MET A 445 -11.38 39.03 -2.88
N ILE A 446 -12.11 38.22 -3.65
CA ILE A 446 -13.20 38.69 -4.53
C ILE A 446 -14.33 39.30 -3.70
N GLU A 447 -14.76 38.61 -2.64
CA GLU A 447 -15.83 39.08 -1.74
C GLU A 447 -15.47 40.39 -1.03
N ASN A 448 -14.17 40.64 -0.82
CA ASN A 448 -13.63 41.87 -0.24
C ASN A 448 -13.19 42.91 -1.32
N GLU A 449 -13.83 42.88 -2.49
CA GLU A 449 -13.65 43.84 -3.59
C GLU A 449 -12.22 43.89 -4.18
N ARG A 450 -11.39 42.89 -3.91
CA ARG A 450 -10.03 42.73 -4.46
C ARG A 450 -10.03 41.71 -5.61
N THR A 451 -10.92 41.92 -6.59
CA THR A 451 -11.19 40.95 -7.66
C THR A 451 -9.96 40.55 -8.47
N SER A 452 -9.05 41.49 -8.78
CA SER A 452 -7.85 41.16 -9.58
C SER A 452 -6.92 40.19 -8.85
N ILE A 453 -6.73 40.38 -7.54
CA ILE A 453 -5.93 39.49 -6.69
C ILE A 453 -6.62 38.13 -6.58
N GLY A 454 -7.93 38.13 -6.29
CA GLY A 454 -8.67 36.88 -6.13
C GLY A 454 -8.71 36.04 -7.41
N VAL A 455 -8.91 36.66 -8.58
CA VAL A 455 -8.83 35.95 -9.87
C VAL A 455 -7.44 35.37 -10.12
N SER A 456 -6.37 36.09 -9.75
CA SER A 456 -4.99 35.57 -9.87
C SER A 456 -4.79 34.31 -9.02
N LEU A 457 -5.27 34.32 -7.77
CA LEU A 457 -5.20 33.17 -6.88
C LEU A 457 -6.03 31.98 -7.41
N LEU A 458 -7.23 32.24 -7.92
CA LEU A 458 -8.04 31.19 -8.54
C LEU A 458 -7.35 30.59 -9.78
N MET A 459 -6.68 31.40 -10.60
CA MET A 459 -5.88 30.90 -11.73
C MET A 459 -4.74 29.99 -11.28
N GLU A 460 -4.07 30.35 -10.19
CA GLU A 460 -3.01 29.54 -9.59
C GLU A 460 -3.55 28.20 -9.07
N ALA A 461 -4.59 28.22 -8.24
CA ALA A 461 -5.22 27.01 -7.71
C ALA A 461 -5.77 26.10 -8.82
N ALA A 462 -6.40 26.68 -9.86
CA ALA A 462 -6.87 25.92 -11.02
C ALA A 462 -5.72 25.27 -11.81
N GLY A 463 -4.56 25.95 -11.91
CA GLY A 463 -3.34 25.38 -12.49
C GLY A 463 -2.80 24.17 -11.72
N LEU A 464 -3.09 24.09 -10.42
CA LEU A 464 -2.80 22.95 -9.54
C LEU A 464 -3.94 21.92 -9.51
N GLY A 465 -4.91 22.02 -10.43
CA GLY A 465 -6.01 21.07 -10.55
C GLY A 465 -7.12 21.24 -9.51
N ASP A 466 -7.22 22.40 -8.84
CA ASP A 466 -8.36 22.69 -7.97
C ASP A 466 -9.66 22.88 -8.77
N ALA A 467 -10.65 22.04 -8.46
CA ALA A 467 -11.90 21.98 -9.21
C ALA A 467 -12.82 23.18 -8.88
N GLU A 468 -12.83 23.63 -7.62
CA GLU A 468 -13.59 24.80 -7.16
C GLU A 468 -13.05 26.07 -7.82
N ALA A 469 -11.73 26.26 -7.84
CA ALA A 469 -11.10 27.41 -8.48
C ALA A 469 -11.43 27.49 -9.97
N SER A 470 -11.36 26.35 -10.65
CA SER A 470 -11.76 26.23 -12.06
C SER A 470 -13.24 26.60 -12.25
N PHE A 471 -14.13 26.17 -11.36
CA PHE A 471 -15.54 26.53 -11.41
C PHE A 471 -15.75 28.04 -11.24
N ARG A 472 -15.13 28.65 -10.22
CA ARG A 472 -15.19 30.10 -9.97
C ARG A 472 -14.64 30.95 -11.11
N LEU A 473 -13.57 30.49 -11.77
CA LEU A 473 -13.09 31.13 -12.99
C LEU A 473 -14.11 31.02 -14.12
N GLY A 474 -14.78 29.88 -14.25
CA GLY A 474 -15.91 29.69 -15.17
C GLY A 474 -17.03 30.72 -14.94
N GLU A 475 -17.48 30.87 -13.69
CA GLU A 475 -18.49 31.87 -13.30
C GLU A 475 -18.02 33.30 -13.61
N HIS A 476 -16.77 33.61 -13.29
CA HIS A 476 -16.18 34.92 -13.58
C HIS A 476 -16.18 35.22 -15.09
N LYS A 477 -15.82 34.25 -15.94
CA LYS A 477 -15.85 34.41 -17.40
C LYS A 477 -17.28 34.51 -17.95
N LEU A 478 -18.25 33.80 -17.36
CA LEU A 478 -19.67 33.95 -17.70
C LEU A 478 -20.16 35.38 -17.42
N SER A 479 -19.79 35.97 -16.28
CA SER A 479 -20.15 37.35 -15.95
C SER A 479 -19.62 38.37 -16.96
N GLN A 480 -18.54 38.02 -17.68
CA GLN A 480 -17.91 38.82 -18.73
C GLN A 480 -18.43 38.49 -20.14
N SER A 481 -19.41 37.59 -20.27
CA SER A 481 -19.90 37.04 -21.55
C SER A 481 -18.82 36.35 -22.40
N LEU A 482 -17.76 35.84 -21.76
CA LEU A 482 -16.67 35.10 -22.42
C LEU A 482 -16.98 33.60 -22.44
N PHE A 483 -18.00 33.21 -23.21
CA PHE A 483 -18.59 31.87 -23.14
C PHE A 483 -17.64 30.71 -23.48
N ASN A 484 -16.74 30.87 -24.46
CA ASN A 484 -15.78 29.81 -24.80
C ASN A 484 -14.76 29.58 -23.68
N ASP A 485 -14.27 30.66 -23.05
CA ASP A 485 -13.31 30.59 -21.95
C ASP A 485 -13.98 30.00 -20.70
N ALA A 486 -15.22 30.44 -20.42
CA ALA A 486 -16.04 29.85 -19.37
C ALA A 486 -16.21 28.34 -19.56
N LEU A 487 -16.53 27.88 -20.77
CA LEU A 487 -16.68 26.45 -21.06
C LEU A 487 -15.38 25.67 -20.85
N GLY A 488 -14.23 26.27 -21.16
CA GLY A 488 -12.91 25.68 -20.87
C GLY A 488 -12.72 25.43 -19.37
N HIS A 489 -12.91 26.46 -18.55
CA HIS A 489 -12.79 26.37 -17.10
C HIS A 489 -13.82 25.42 -16.46
N LEU A 490 -15.07 25.47 -16.91
CA LEU A 490 -16.10 24.54 -16.46
C LEU A 490 -15.74 23.10 -16.81
N ARG A 491 -15.15 22.87 -17.99
CA ARG A 491 -14.64 21.55 -18.37
C ARG A 491 -13.54 21.06 -17.45
N ASP A 492 -12.59 21.92 -17.13
CA ASP A 492 -11.54 21.57 -16.18
C ASP A 492 -12.13 21.21 -14.81
N ALA A 493 -13.06 22.03 -14.30
CA ALA A 493 -13.75 21.79 -13.03
C ALA A 493 -14.52 20.46 -12.99
N TRP A 494 -15.43 20.21 -13.95
CA TRP A 494 -16.24 18.98 -13.92
C TRP A 494 -15.41 17.74 -14.24
N SER A 495 -14.31 17.88 -15.00
CA SER A 495 -13.37 16.78 -15.21
C SER A 495 -12.66 16.36 -13.91
N HIS A 496 -12.54 17.27 -12.94
CA HIS A 496 -12.08 17.02 -11.57
C HIS A 496 -13.21 16.66 -10.59
N GLY A 497 -14.43 16.41 -11.08
CA GLY A 497 -15.53 15.90 -10.27
C GLY A 497 -16.42 16.98 -9.66
N HIS A 498 -16.24 18.26 -10.02
CA HIS A 498 -17.14 19.32 -9.57
C HIS A 498 -18.54 19.16 -10.18
N VAL A 499 -19.53 18.85 -9.34
CA VAL A 499 -20.89 18.52 -9.80
C VAL A 499 -21.60 19.72 -10.43
N GLN A 500 -21.60 20.88 -9.78
CA GLN A 500 -22.29 22.06 -10.33
C GLN A 500 -21.66 22.56 -11.64
N ALA A 501 -20.33 22.50 -11.78
CA ALA A 501 -19.66 22.84 -13.03
C ALA A 501 -20.16 22.03 -14.22
N LEU A 502 -20.52 20.75 -14.00
CA LEU A 502 -21.07 19.88 -15.04
C LEU A 502 -22.43 20.39 -15.51
N GLU A 503 -23.31 20.72 -14.56
CA GLU A 503 -24.66 21.24 -14.81
C GLU A 503 -24.59 22.59 -15.54
N VAL A 504 -23.70 23.48 -15.10
CA VAL A 504 -23.50 24.79 -15.72
C VAL A 504 -22.88 24.65 -17.12
N ALA A 505 -21.95 23.71 -17.34
CA ALA A 505 -21.39 23.43 -18.66
C ALA A 505 -22.45 22.91 -19.64
N GLU A 506 -23.34 22.03 -19.18
CA GLU A 506 -24.44 21.49 -19.98
C GLU A 506 -25.41 22.59 -20.38
N TRP A 507 -25.84 23.41 -19.41
CA TRP A 507 -26.68 24.58 -19.66
C TRP A 507 -26.02 25.53 -20.68
N LEU A 508 -24.76 25.90 -20.46
CA LEU A 508 -24.03 26.83 -21.32
C LEU A 508 -23.91 26.30 -22.75
N CYS A 509 -23.63 25.01 -22.93
CA CYS A 509 -23.57 24.38 -24.25
C CYS A 509 -24.90 24.50 -25.00
N ASN A 510 -26.01 24.25 -24.32
CA ASN A 510 -27.34 24.35 -24.89
C ASN A 510 -27.70 25.79 -25.25
N GLU A 511 -27.39 26.75 -24.37
CA GLU A 511 -27.63 28.17 -24.60
C GLU A 511 -26.81 28.69 -25.79
N MET A 512 -25.51 28.36 -25.84
CA MET A 512 -24.65 28.70 -26.97
C MET A 512 -25.16 28.10 -28.29
N LEU A 513 -25.64 26.86 -28.28
CA LEU A 513 -26.26 26.24 -29.47
C LEU A 513 -27.55 26.94 -29.90
N ALA A 514 -28.41 27.32 -28.95
CA ALA A 514 -29.66 28.02 -29.23
C ALA A 514 -29.42 29.42 -29.83
N GLN A 515 -28.41 30.12 -29.33
CA GLN A 515 -28.03 31.46 -29.81
C GLN A 515 -27.07 31.45 -31.01
N GLY A 516 -26.65 30.28 -31.50
CA GLY A 516 -25.71 30.17 -32.61
C GLY A 516 -24.29 30.65 -32.28
N LEU A 517 -23.90 30.60 -31.00
CA LEU A 517 -22.59 31.00 -30.50
C LEU A 517 -21.61 29.81 -30.53
N GLY A 518 -20.36 30.08 -30.93
CA GLY A 518 -19.28 29.08 -30.89
C GLY A 518 -19.37 27.98 -31.96
N SER A 519 -18.55 26.94 -31.81
CA SER A 519 -18.48 25.83 -32.77
C SER A 519 -19.48 24.73 -32.43
N ARG A 520 -20.54 24.60 -33.24
CA ARG A 520 -21.58 23.56 -33.09
C ARG A 520 -21.01 22.14 -32.92
N GLY A 521 -19.94 21.80 -33.64
CA GLY A 521 -19.30 20.48 -33.55
C GLY A 521 -18.58 20.25 -32.22
N LYS A 522 -17.92 21.29 -31.67
CA LYS A 522 -17.28 21.22 -30.35
C LYS A 522 -18.33 21.12 -29.24
N LEU A 523 -19.37 21.96 -29.27
CA LEU A 523 -20.44 21.95 -28.27
C LEU A 523 -21.19 20.61 -28.22
N LYS A 524 -21.49 20.01 -29.38
CA LYS A 524 -22.10 18.67 -29.42
C LYS A 524 -21.18 17.56 -28.87
N ARG A 525 -19.86 17.71 -29.03
CA ARG A 525 -18.89 16.77 -28.46
C ARG A 525 -18.83 16.94 -26.94
N GLU A 526 -18.84 18.17 -26.46
CA GLU A 526 -18.91 18.50 -25.04
C GLU A 526 -20.11 17.85 -24.37
N LEU A 527 -21.32 18.07 -24.91
CA LEU A 527 -22.56 17.45 -24.42
C LEU A 527 -22.49 15.92 -24.41
N LYS A 528 -21.89 15.31 -25.44
CA LYS A 528 -21.70 13.85 -25.48
C LYS A 528 -20.77 13.36 -24.36
N ASP A 529 -19.73 14.12 -24.04
CA ASP A 529 -18.80 13.77 -22.97
C ASP A 529 -19.46 13.95 -21.59
N ILE A 530 -20.23 15.03 -21.40
CA ILE A 530 -21.05 15.28 -20.21
C ILE A 530 -22.05 14.14 -19.99
N ASP A 531 -22.79 13.74 -21.03
CA ASP A 531 -23.73 12.60 -20.99
C ASP A 531 -23.03 11.30 -20.58
N ALA A 532 -21.82 11.07 -21.09
CA ALA A 532 -21.05 9.88 -20.75
C ALA A 532 -20.59 9.89 -19.29
N PHE A 533 -20.27 11.07 -18.74
CA PHE A 533 -19.94 11.27 -17.34
C PHE A 533 -21.16 11.07 -16.44
N ASN A 534 -22.29 11.70 -16.75
CA ASN A 534 -23.56 11.54 -16.02
C ASN A 534 -24.02 10.08 -15.96
N ARG A 535 -23.92 9.32 -17.06
CA ARG A 535 -24.23 7.88 -17.05
C ARG A 535 -23.32 7.04 -16.15
N LYS A 536 -22.11 7.50 -15.85
CA LYS A 536 -21.24 6.85 -14.85
C LYS A 536 -21.64 7.24 -13.44
N LEU A 537 -21.96 8.51 -13.22
CA LEU A 537 -22.36 9.05 -11.92
C LEU A 537 -23.74 8.58 -11.46
N GLU A 538 -24.68 8.32 -12.38
CA GLU A 538 -26.00 7.79 -12.05
C GLU A 538 -25.93 6.32 -11.62
N ARG A 539 -25.07 5.52 -12.27
CA ARG A 539 -24.78 4.14 -11.82
C ARG A 539 -24.26 4.12 -10.38
N TYR A 540 -23.41 5.08 -10.02
CA TYR A 540 -22.92 5.25 -8.66
C TYR A 540 -24.03 5.52 -7.64
N ARG A 541 -24.93 6.48 -7.91
CA ARG A 541 -26.01 6.83 -6.98
C ARG A 541 -26.98 5.68 -6.71
N GLN A 542 -27.23 4.84 -7.72
CA GLN A 542 -28.13 3.68 -7.56
C GLN A 542 -27.52 2.56 -6.72
N GLU A 543 -26.19 2.46 -6.66
CA GLU A 543 -25.46 1.44 -5.92
C GLU A 543 -25.09 1.86 -4.49
N GLU A 544 -25.09 3.15 -4.14
CA GLU A 544 -24.92 3.62 -2.75
C GLU A 544 -26.19 3.45 -1.87
N ILE A 545 -27.35 3.29 -2.50
CA ILE A 545 -28.65 3.12 -1.83
C ILE A 545 -28.97 1.63 -1.58
N GLY A 546 -28.27 0.71 -2.26
CA GLY A 546 -28.39 -0.75 -2.10
C GLY A 546 -27.36 -1.31 -1.15
#